data_AF-A0A538PZW4-F1
#
_entry.id   AF-A0A538PZW4-F1
#
_cell.length_a   1.000
_cell.length_b   1.000
_cell.length_c   1.000
_cell.angle_alpha   90.00
_cell.angle_beta   90.00
_cell.angle_gamma   90.00
#
_symmetry.space_group_name_H-M   'P 1'
#
loop_
_entity.id
_entity.type
_entity.pdbx_description
1 polymer ?
#
loop_
_entity_poly.entity_id
_entity_poly.type
_entity_poly.pdbx_seq_one_letter_code
_entity_poly.pdbx_strand_id
1 'polypeptide(L)'
;MRVRFWGVRGSLPSPGPSTVRYGGNSVCVEVRLADDTCIVLYAGTGIRQLGNALAAEAHRTPIHLFITHGHWDHIMGLPFFGPVYTPDTTIVLHATTERSVRGFRKADIFDVAHSPVAFTELPARFQRV
;
A
#
# COMPACT_ATOMS: atom_id res chain seq x y z
N MET A 1 -17.29 -4.55 11.08
CA MET A 1 -16.13 -3.77 10.65
C MET A 1 -14.91 -4.21 11.47
N ARG A 2 -13.78 -4.47 10.82
CA ARG A 2 -12.50 -4.85 11.47
C ARG A 2 -11.42 -3.88 11.02
N VAL A 3 -10.60 -3.39 11.96
CA VAL A 3 -9.44 -2.53 11.66
C VAL A 3 -8.18 -3.28 12.07
N ARG A 4 -7.16 -3.29 11.21
CA ARG A 4 -5.86 -3.89 11.49
C ARG A 4 -4.75 -2.93 11.11
N PHE A 5 -3.81 -2.74 12.03
CA PHE A 5 -2.64 -1.91 11.82
C PHE A 5 -1.47 -2.81 11.41
N TRP A 6 -1.03 -2.66 10.16
CA TRP A 6 0.13 -3.37 9.60
C TRP A 6 1.44 -2.60 9.79
N GLY A 7 1.33 -1.29 10.02
CA GLY A 7 2.41 -0.44 10.47
C GLY A 7 1.87 0.80 11.17
N VAL A 8 2.59 1.25 12.19
CA VAL A 8 2.22 2.37 13.08
C VAL A 8 3.39 3.33 13.32
N ARG A 9 4.52 3.14 12.63
CA ARG A 9 5.63 4.09 12.66
C ARG A 9 5.36 5.24 11.69
N GLY A 10 5.85 6.42 12.06
CA GLY A 10 5.83 7.59 11.18
C GLY A 10 7.00 7.57 10.19
N SER A 11 7.64 8.72 10.05
CA SER A 11 8.65 9.06 9.02
C SER A 11 9.71 8.01 8.69
N LEU A 12 10.05 7.13 9.63
CA LEU A 12 11.00 6.04 9.42
C LEU A 12 10.48 4.72 10.00
N PRO A 13 10.67 3.59 9.31
CA PRO A 13 10.54 2.29 9.95
C PRO A 13 11.58 2.18 11.07
N SER A 14 11.17 1.61 12.20
CA SER A 14 12.02 1.52 13.39
C SER A 14 11.91 0.13 14.01
N PRO A 15 12.48 -0.90 13.37
CA PRO A 15 12.54 -2.24 13.96
C PRO A 15 13.65 -2.31 15.02
N GLY A 16 13.39 -2.98 16.14
CA GLY A 16 14.40 -3.20 17.17
C GLY A 16 13.82 -3.66 18.51
N PRO A 17 14.64 -4.15 19.44
CA PRO A 17 14.18 -4.62 20.75
C PRO A 17 13.40 -3.57 21.54
N SER A 18 13.76 -2.28 21.41
CA SER A 18 13.09 -1.16 22.08
C SER A 18 11.74 -0.78 21.44
N THR A 19 11.47 -1.21 20.21
CA THR A 19 10.27 -0.82 19.44
C THR A 19 9.37 -1.99 19.09
N VAL A 20 9.82 -3.24 19.26
CA VAL A 20 9.11 -4.45 18.82
C VAL A 20 7.71 -4.59 19.40
N ARG A 21 7.45 -4.06 20.61
CA ARG A 21 6.12 -4.07 21.26
C ARG A 21 4.99 -3.59 20.34
N TYR A 22 5.25 -2.60 19.48
CA TYR A 22 4.27 -2.04 18.55
C TYR A 22 4.66 -2.24 17.07
N GLY A 23 5.66 -3.09 16.79
CA GLY A 23 6.16 -3.33 15.43
C GLY A 23 7.15 -2.28 14.92
N GLY A 24 7.70 -2.51 13.72
CA GLY A 24 8.73 -1.66 13.10
C GLY A 24 8.33 -0.99 11.79
N ASN A 25 7.15 -1.30 11.26
CA ASN A 25 6.72 -0.84 9.94
C ASN A 25 6.14 0.58 9.97
N SER A 26 6.39 1.35 8.90
CA SER A 26 5.73 2.62 8.67
C SER A 26 4.26 2.40 8.28
N VAL A 27 3.48 3.48 8.39
CA VAL A 27 2.02 3.47 8.40
C VAL A 27 1.38 2.65 7.28
N CYS A 28 0.52 1.71 7.68
CA CYS A 28 -0.39 0.99 6.81
C CYS A 28 -1.53 0.44 7.65
N VAL A 29 -2.77 0.78 7.29
CA VAL A 29 -3.96 0.34 8.02
C VAL A 29 -4.93 -0.31 7.05
N GLU A 30 -5.38 -1.51 7.40
CA GLU A 30 -6.48 -2.18 6.73
C GLU A 30 -7.77 -1.94 7.50
N VAL A 31 -8.83 -1.58 6.77
CA VAL A 31 -10.21 -1.60 7.26
C VAL A 31 -11.00 -2.57 6.39
N ARG A 32 -11.61 -3.56 7.06
CA ARG A 32 -12.55 -4.52 6.46
C ARG A 32 -13.97 -4.21 6.86
N LEU A 33 -14.83 -4.01 5.86
CA LEU A 33 -16.26 -3.86 6.05
C LEU A 33 -16.96 -5.22 6.15
N ALA A 34 -18.26 -5.23 6.41
CA ALA A 34 -19.03 -6.46 6.60
C ALA A 34 -19.23 -7.25 5.29
N ASP A 35 -19.16 -6.56 4.15
CA ASP A 35 -19.28 -7.11 2.79
C ASP A 35 -17.92 -7.49 2.18
N ASP A 36 -16.89 -7.61 3.03
CA ASP A 36 -15.50 -7.84 2.64
C ASP A 36 -14.86 -6.72 1.81
N THR A 37 -15.42 -5.50 1.76
CA THR A 37 -14.73 -4.38 1.11
C THR A 37 -13.37 -4.12 1.76
N CYS A 38 -12.34 -3.97 0.92
CA CYS A 38 -10.97 -3.67 1.33
C CYS A 38 -10.72 -2.18 1.29
N ILE A 39 -10.42 -1.59 2.44
CA ILE A 39 -9.88 -0.23 2.49
C ILE A 39 -8.48 -0.29 3.07
N VAL A 40 -7.52 0.28 2.36
CA VAL A 40 -6.13 0.42 2.79
C VAL A 40 -5.83 1.89 2.91
N LEU A 41 -5.43 2.32 4.10
CA LEU A 41 -4.94 3.67 4.35
C LEU A 41 -3.42 3.62 4.36
N TYR A 42 -2.80 4.33 3.42
CA TYR A 42 -1.35 4.43 3.22
C TYR A 42 -0.66 3.15 2.76
N ALA A 43 0.42 3.33 2.02
CA ALA A 43 1.29 2.29 1.48
C ALA A 43 2.72 2.39 2.05
N GLY A 44 2.84 2.62 3.36
CA GLY A 44 4.10 2.49 4.08
C GLY A 44 4.61 1.04 4.11
N THR A 45 5.74 0.78 4.76
CA THR A 45 6.40 -0.55 4.72
C THR A 45 5.52 -1.68 5.28
N GLY A 46 4.51 -1.36 6.10
CA GLY A 46 3.53 -2.34 6.60
C GLY A 46 2.69 -2.98 5.50
N ILE A 47 2.52 -2.31 4.35
CA ILE A 47 1.66 -2.79 3.26
C ILE A 47 2.16 -4.12 2.68
N ARG A 48 3.46 -4.41 2.78
CA ARG A 48 4.02 -5.71 2.37
C ARG A 48 3.39 -6.88 3.14
N GLN A 49 3.22 -6.73 4.46
CA GLN A 49 2.61 -7.78 5.28
C GLN A 49 1.11 -7.91 5.00
N LEU A 50 0.42 -6.80 4.76
CA LEU A 50 -0.95 -6.82 4.27
C LEU A 50 -1.05 -7.59 2.94
N GLY A 51 -0.17 -7.31 1.98
CA GLY A 51 -0.15 -8.02 0.69
C GLY A 51 0.00 -9.53 0.85
N ASN A 52 0.89 -9.98 1.74
CA ASN A 52 1.05 -11.40 2.04
C ASN A 52 -0.23 -12.02 2.63
N ALA A 53 -0.91 -11.30 3.53
CA ALA A 53 -2.16 -11.76 4.12
C ALA A 53 -3.29 -11.86 3.08
N LEU A 54 -3.44 -10.85 2.23
CA LEU A 54 -4.44 -10.87 1.14
C LEU A 54 -4.19 -12.02 0.15
N ALA A 55 -2.92 -12.31 -0.14
CA ALA A 55 -2.55 -13.45 -0.97
C ALA A 55 -2.93 -14.79 -0.31
N ALA A 56 -2.64 -14.95 0.99
CA ALA A 56 -3.00 -16.15 1.75
C ALA A 56 -4.53 -16.34 1.86
N GLU A 57 -5.28 -15.25 1.93
CA GLU A 57 -6.75 -15.24 1.93
C GLU A 57 -7.35 -15.44 0.53
N ALA A 58 -6.53 -15.52 -0.52
CA ALA A 58 -6.96 -15.52 -1.91
C ALA A 58 -7.95 -14.38 -2.21
N HIS A 59 -7.70 -13.18 -1.67
CA HIS A 59 -8.58 -12.03 -1.80
C HIS A 59 -8.83 -11.69 -3.29
N ARG A 60 -10.08 -11.39 -3.64
CA ARG A 60 -10.51 -11.11 -5.04
C ARG A 60 -11.24 -9.78 -5.23
N THR A 61 -11.71 -9.15 -4.16
CA THR A 61 -12.44 -7.89 -4.29
C THR A 61 -11.49 -6.72 -4.53
N PRO A 62 -11.96 -5.60 -5.10
CA PRO A 62 -11.13 -4.42 -5.28
C PRO A 62 -10.50 -3.92 -3.96
N ILE A 63 -9.24 -3.50 -4.05
CA ILE A 63 -8.50 -2.89 -2.94
C ILE A 63 -8.59 -1.38 -3.07
N HIS A 64 -9.32 -0.74 -2.16
CA HIS A 64 -9.43 0.72 -2.13
C HIS A 64 -8.24 1.30 -1.38
N LEU A 65 -7.25 1.80 -2.11
CA LEU A 65 -6.03 2.37 -1.56
C LEU A 65 -6.16 3.89 -1.44
N PHE A 66 -6.16 4.40 -0.21
CA PHE A 66 -6.21 5.82 0.11
C PHE A 66 -4.82 6.35 0.46
N ILE A 67 -4.36 7.35 -0.28
CA ILE A 67 -3.09 8.06 -0.05
C ILE A 67 -3.37 9.55 0.19
N THR A 68 -3.06 10.05 1.38
CA THR A 68 -3.29 11.48 1.68
C THR A 68 -2.20 12.41 1.15
N HIS A 69 -0.96 11.94 1.03
CA HIS A 69 0.17 12.70 0.51
C HIS A 69 1.34 11.76 0.17
N GLY A 70 2.34 12.25 -0.55
CA GLY A 70 3.43 11.46 -1.13
C GLY A 70 4.74 11.49 -0.35
N HIS A 71 4.72 11.56 0.99
CA HIS A 71 5.96 11.34 1.75
C HIS A 71 6.36 9.85 1.67
N TRP A 72 7.67 9.59 1.71
CA TRP A 72 8.26 8.26 1.53
C TRP A 72 7.63 7.21 2.44
N ASP A 73 7.46 7.50 3.73
CA ASP A 73 6.90 6.58 4.71
C ASP A 73 5.44 6.18 4.45
N HIS A 74 4.74 6.89 3.56
CA HIS A 74 3.37 6.60 3.13
C HIS A 74 3.27 5.89 1.78
N ILE A 75 4.35 5.79 1.00
CA ILE A 75 4.32 5.19 -0.36
C ILE A 75 5.42 4.16 -0.64
N MET A 76 6.51 4.15 0.15
CA MET A 76 7.69 3.33 -0.11
C MET A 76 7.45 1.82 -0.05
N GLY A 77 6.36 1.38 0.58
CA GLY A 77 6.00 -0.03 0.66
C GLY A 77 5.33 -0.56 -0.61
N LEU A 78 4.86 0.33 -1.49
CA LEU A 78 4.06 -0.06 -2.66
C LEU A 78 4.80 -0.99 -3.64
N PRO A 79 6.10 -0.82 -3.95
CA PRO A 79 6.85 -1.78 -4.76
C PRO A 79 7.01 -3.17 -4.12
N PHE A 80 6.65 -3.32 -2.85
CA PHE A 80 6.66 -4.59 -2.13
C PHE A 80 5.25 -5.12 -1.84
N PHE A 81 4.22 -4.47 -2.38
CA PHE A 81 2.83 -4.88 -2.21
C PHE A 81 2.47 -5.92 -3.26
N GLY A 82 2.62 -7.21 -2.94
CA GLY A 82 2.34 -8.34 -3.85
C GLY A 82 1.12 -8.20 -4.78
N PRO A 83 -0.03 -7.68 -4.29
CA PRO A 83 -1.20 -7.43 -5.13
C PRO A 83 -0.96 -6.55 -6.37
N VAL A 84 0.00 -5.61 -6.39
CA VAL A 84 0.30 -4.83 -7.61
C VAL A 84 0.90 -5.68 -8.73
N TYR A 85 1.45 -6.85 -8.39
CA TYR A 85 2.05 -7.82 -9.30
C TYR A 85 1.11 -8.98 -9.65
N THR A 86 -0.18 -8.88 -9.30
CA THR A 86 -1.17 -9.92 -9.57
C THR A 86 -2.18 -9.45 -10.63
N PRO A 87 -2.26 -10.08 -11.81
CA PRO A 87 -3.13 -9.64 -12.92
C PRO A 87 -4.61 -9.43 -12.56
N ASP A 88 -5.16 -10.31 -11.71
CA ASP A 88 -6.57 -10.26 -11.33
C ASP A 88 -6.87 -9.25 -10.20
N THR A 89 -5.86 -8.55 -9.70
CA THR A 89 -6.05 -7.54 -8.66
C THR A 89 -6.51 -6.23 -9.28
N THR A 90 -7.55 -5.64 -8.68
CA THR A 90 -7.94 -4.25 -8.94
C THR A 90 -7.59 -3.37 -7.76
N ILE A 91 -6.77 -2.35 -7.99
CA ILE A 91 -6.48 -1.29 -7.03
C ILE A 91 -7.28 -0.05 -7.41
N VAL A 92 -8.19 0.38 -6.54
CA VAL A 92 -8.91 1.65 -6.68
C VAL A 92 -8.14 2.70 -5.87
N LEU A 93 -7.45 3.60 -6.55
CA LEU A 93 -6.63 4.63 -5.92
C LEU A 93 -7.47 5.87 -5.62
N HIS A 94 -7.55 6.21 -4.34
CA HIS A 94 -8.13 7.44 -3.81
C HIS A 94 -6.99 8.33 -3.30
N ALA A 95 -6.84 9.52 -3.87
CA ALA A 95 -5.81 10.44 -3.40
C ALA A 95 -6.35 11.87 -3.31
N THR A 96 -6.01 12.54 -2.22
CA THR A 96 -6.61 13.81 -1.79
C THR A 96 -6.18 15.01 -2.62
N THR A 97 -5.07 14.94 -3.36
CA THR A 97 -4.63 16.01 -4.26
C THR A 97 -4.07 15.46 -5.57
N GLU A 98 -4.23 16.21 -6.65
CA GLU A 98 -3.60 15.87 -7.93
C GLU A 98 -2.08 15.77 -7.83
N ARG A 99 -1.45 16.49 -6.89
CA ARG A 99 0.00 16.40 -6.63
C ARG A 99 0.37 15.07 -5.99
N SER A 100 -0.44 14.56 -5.06
CA SER A 100 -0.29 13.22 -4.48
C SER A 100 -0.53 12.12 -5.52
N VAL A 101 -1.51 12.32 -6.42
CA VAL A 101 -1.76 11.42 -7.56
C VAL A 101 -0.61 11.48 -8.56
N ARG A 102 -0.04 12.66 -8.85
CA ARG A 102 1.13 12.81 -9.74
C ARG A 102 2.36 12.16 -9.13
N GLY A 103 2.62 12.25 -7.83
CA GLY A 103 3.70 11.47 -7.20
C GLY A 103 3.47 9.94 -7.27
N PHE A 104 2.22 9.51 -7.45
CA PHE A 104 1.86 8.11 -7.65
C PHE A 104 1.94 7.66 -9.12
N ARG A 105 1.62 8.54 -10.08
CA ARG A 105 1.56 8.26 -11.54
C ARG A 105 2.80 8.67 -12.33
N LYS A 106 3.45 9.79 -11.99
CA LYS A 106 4.86 10.04 -12.31
C LYS A 106 5.63 9.33 -11.21
N ALA A 107 5.93 8.08 -11.47
CA ALA A 107 6.85 7.27 -10.73
C ALA A 107 8.09 8.09 -10.31
N ASP A 108 8.26 8.32 -9.01
CA ASP A 108 9.60 8.29 -8.43
C ASP A 108 9.85 6.86 -7.93
N ILE A 109 8.85 6.18 -7.35
CA ILE A 109 9.07 4.84 -6.79
C ILE A 109 9.06 3.69 -7.82
N PHE A 110 8.51 3.90 -9.02
CA PHE A 110 8.40 2.90 -10.11
C PHE A 110 9.07 3.39 -11.40
N ASP A 111 10.14 4.15 -11.27
CA ASP A 111 10.77 4.95 -12.34
C ASP A 111 11.98 4.26 -12.97
N VAL A 112 12.08 2.94 -12.78
CA VAL A 112 13.24 2.08 -13.07
C VAL A 112 14.54 2.42 -12.32
N ALA A 113 14.64 3.57 -11.65
CA ALA A 113 15.77 3.94 -10.80
C ALA A 113 15.56 3.47 -9.35
N HIS A 114 14.35 3.61 -8.81
CA HIS A 114 14.00 3.26 -7.43
C HIS A 114 13.29 1.90 -7.30
N SER A 115 12.76 1.36 -8.40
CA SER A 115 12.15 0.02 -8.46
C SER A 115 12.56 -0.67 -9.76
N PRO A 116 12.77 -2.00 -9.74
CA PRO A 116 13.13 -2.76 -10.94
C PRO A 116 11.98 -2.92 -11.95
N VAL A 117 10.75 -2.54 -11.58
CA VAL A 117 9.55 -2.64 -12.43
C VAL A 117 8.98 -1.24 -12.64
N ALA A 118 8.69 -0.88 -13.90
CA ALA A 118 8.02 0.38 -14.21
C ALA A 118 6.53 0.32 -13.89
N PHE A 119 5.91 1.47 -13.60
CA PHE A 119 4.47 1.52 -13.29
C PHE A 119 3.60 0.93 -14.41
N THR A 120 4.01 1.15 -15.67
CA THR A 120 3.33 0.64 -16.87
C THR A 120 3.45 -0.88 -17.04
N GLU A 121 4.36 -1.53 -16.33
CA GLU A 121 4.58 -2.98 -16.36
C GLU A 121 3.86 -3.71 -15.22
N LEU A 122 3.19 -2.96 -14.32
CA LEU A 122 2.42 -3.56 -13.25
C LEU A 122 1.20 -4.30 -13.82
N PRO A 123 1.05 -5.61 -13.56
CA PRO A 123 -0.06 -6.40 -14.11
C PRO A 123 -1.40 -6.10 -13.44
N ALA A 124 -1.42 -5.57 -12.21
CA ALA A 124 -2.66 -5.20 -11.56
C ALA A 124 -3.37 -4.03 -12.27
N ARG A 125 -4.70 -4.02 -12.22
CA ARG A 125 -5.51 -2.94 -12.78
C ARG A 125 -5.64 -1.78 -11.80
N PHE A 126 -5.18 -0.60 -12.19
CA PHE A 126 -5.35 0.63 -11.40
C PHE A 126 -6.53 1.47 -11.91
N GLN A 127 -7.49 1.74 -11.03
CA GLN A 127 -8.62 2.65 -11.27
C GLN A 127 -8.44 3.92 -10.44
N ARG A 128 -8.85 5.08 -10.96
CA ARG A 128 -8.84 6.35 -10.23
C ARG A 128 -10.27 6.81 -10.02
N VAL A 129 -10.55 7.31 -8.81
CA VAL A 129 -11.78 8.04 -8.46
C VAL A 129 -11.42 9.51 -8.26
#